data_AF-A0A521A1T4-F1
#
_entry.id   AF-A0A521A1T4-F1
#
_cell.length_a   1.000
_cell.length_b   1.000
_cell.length_c   1.000
_cell.angle_alpha   90.00
_cell.angle_beta   90.00
_cell.angle_gamma   90.00
#
_symmetry.space_group_name_H-M   'P 1'
#
loop_
_entity.id
_entity.type
_entity.pdbx_description
1 polymer ?
#
loop_
_entity_poly.entity_id
_entity_poly.type
_entity_poly.pdbx_seq_one_letter_code
_entity_poly.pdbx_strand_id
1 'polypeptide(L)'
;MENSGHDNMEGIESGRVSFDFRGYLFKALNLWKLILLCIGFALIIAYLINVRKQNVYRLDTLISVENDQNPFFTANTSISFNWGGVSGKVGKILTTVKTRSHNELVVDSLQFYMRYMAEGEYRKIDIYKKAP
;
A
#
# COMPACT_ATOMS: atom_id res chain seq x y z
N MET A 1 59.70 -10.95 46.48
CA MET A 1 60.10 -9.56 46.19
C MET A 1 61.00 -9.66 44.97
N GLU A 2 60.77 -9.07 43.81
CA GLU A 2 59.96 -7.92 43.37
C GLU A 2 59.94 -7.97 41.81
N ASN A 3 58.79 -8.01 41.15
CA ASN A 3 58.20 -6.97 40.26
C ASN A 3 59.21 -6.31 39.28
N SER A 4 59.08 -6.32 37.95
CA SER A 4 58.06 -5.69 37.08
C SER A 4 58.37 -6.09 35.61
N GLY A 5 57.43 -6.44 34.73
CA GLY A 5 56.49 -5.52 34.07
C GLY A 5 57.16 -4.86 32.86
N HIS A 6 56.89 -5.35 31.63
CA HIS A 6 56.98 -4.55 30.40
C HIS A 6 56.14 -5.20 29.29
N ASP A 7 55.06 -4.50 28.98
CA ASP A 7 54.10 -4.76 27.92
C ASP A 7 54.78 -4.66 26.55
N ASN A 8 54.65 -5.71 25.73
CA ASN A 8 54.83 -5.60 24.28
C ASN A 8 53.54 -6.08 23.62
N MET A 9 52.64 -5.13 23.45
CA MET A 9 51.44 -5.23 22.64
C MET A 9 51.84 -5.25 21.16
N GLU A 10 52.34 -6.39 20.68
CA GLU A 10 52.59 -6.60 19.26
C GLU A 10 51.28 -6.98 18.55
N GLY A 11 50.70 -5.97 17.91
CA GLY A 11 49.95 -6.10 16.65
C GLY A 11 48.83 -7.13 16.64
N ILE A 12 47.65 -6.74 17.13
CA ILE A 12 46.41 -7.20 16.48
C ILE A 12 46.44 -6.59 15.07
N GLU A 13 47.03 -7.31 14.12
CA GLU A 13 46.73 -7.11 12.71
C GLU A 13 45.23 -7.31 12.58
N SER A 14 44.51 -6.20 12.59
CA SER A 14 43.20 -6.07 11.97
C SER A 14 43.41 -6.38 10.49
N GLY A 15 43.51 -7.67 10.17
CA GLY A 15 43.50 -8.18 8.82
C GLY A 15 42.25 -7.65 8.17
N ARG A 16 42.41 -6.63 7.33
CA ARG A 16 41.39 -6.21 6.39
C ARG A 16 40.99 -7.48 5.65
N VAL A 17 39.83 -8.03 5.97
CA VAL A 17 39.22 -9.12 5.22
C VAL A 17 38.93 -8.54 3.84
N SER A 18 39.93 -8.62 2.95
CA SER A 18 39.85 -8.20 1.57
C SER A 18 39.01 -9.26 0.87
N PHE A 19 37.69 -9.10 0.93
CA PHE A 19 36.76 -10.01 0.27
C PHE A 19 36.84 -9.78 -1.24
N ASP A 20 37.46 -10.73 -1.95
CA ASP A 20 37.56 -10.68 -3.41
C ASP A 20 36.23 -11.11 -4.08
N PHE A 21 35.43 -10.10 -4.43
CA PHE A 21 34.16 -10.28 -5.12
C PHE A 21 34.29 -10.97 -6.48
N ARG A 22 35.38 -10.75 -7.22
CA ARG A 22 35.53 -11.29 -8.58
C ARG A 22 35.73 -12.80 -8.53
N GLY A 23 36.64 -13.27 -7.67
CA GLY A 23 36.89 -14.70 -7.49
C GLY A 23 35.66 -15.44 -6.96
N TYR A 24 34.93 -14.83 -6.03
CA TYR A 24 33.68 -15.40 -5.50
C TYR A 24 32.59 -15.53 -6.58
N LEU A 25 32.42 -14.52 -7.45
CA LEU A 25 31.40 -14.52 -8.50
C LEU A 25 31.64 -15.62 -9.54
N PHE A 26 32.89 -15.83 -9.98
CA PHE A 26 33.22 -16.94 -10.88
C PHE A 26 32.97 -18.31 -10.24
N LYS A 27 33.24 -18.44 -8.93
CA LYS A 27 32.94 -19.68 -8.19
C LYS A 27 31.44 -19.93 -8.06
N ALA A 28 30.64 -18.89 -7.84
CA ALA A 28 29.18 -18.97 -7.83
C ALA A 28 28.61 -19.32 -9.22
N LEU A 29 29.13 -18.70 -10.29
CA LEU A 29 28.75 -19.02 -11.67
C LEU A 29 29.13 -20.43 -12.09
N ASN A 30 30.25 -20.97 -11.58
CA ASN A 30 30.58 -22.39 -11.81
C ASN A 30 29.52 -23.33 -11.21
N LEU A 31 28.81 -22.87 -10.17
CA LEU A 31 27.70 -23.57 -9.52
C LEU A 31 26.33 -23.23 -10.12
N TRP A 32 26.29 -22.81 -11.39
CA TRP A 32 25.07 -22.39 -12.11
C TRP A 32 23.90 -23.40 -12.05
N LYS A 33 24.18 -24.70 -11.97
CA LYS A 33 23.14 -25.74 -11.84
C LYS A 33 22.34 -25.59 -10.54
N LEU A 34 23.00 -25.28 -9.43
CA LEU A 34 22.34 -25.05 -8.13
C LEU A 34 21.59 -23.71 -8.12
N ILE A 35 22.11 -22.70 -8.82
CA ILE A 35 21.43 -21.42 -9.01
C ILE A 35 20.11 -21.63 -9.78
N LEU A 36 20.15 -22.35 -10.91
CA LEU A 36 18.94 -22.66 -11.68
C LEU A 36 17.93 -23.49 -10.89
N LEU A 37 18.40 -24.46 -10.10
CA LEU A 37 17.53 -25.25 -9.25
C LEU A 37 16.84 -24.38 -8.19
N CYS A 38 17.57 -23.46 -7.57
CA CYS A 38 17.04 -22.52 -6.59
C CYS A 38 16.02 -21.57 -7.22
N ILE A 39 16.29 -21.05 -8.41
CA ILE A 39 15.36 -20.21 -9.18
C ILE A 39 14.08 -20.99 -9.51
N GLY A 40 14.20 -22.22 -9.99
CA GLY A 40 13.05 -23.09 -10.27
C GLY A 40 12.18 -23.30 -9.04
N PHE A 41 12.80 -23.62 -7.90
CA PHE A 41 12.09 -23.80 -6.64
C PHE A 41 11.39 -22.49 -6.17
N ALA A 42 12.08 -21.35 -6.29
CA ALA A 42 11.50 -20.04 -5.96
C ALA A 42 10.29 -19.70 -6.85
N LEU A 43 10.33 -20.02 -8.14
CA LEU A 43 9.21 -19.80 -9.06
C LEU A 43 8.01 -20.69 -8.73
N ILE A 44 8.24 -21.96 -8.36
CA ILE A 44 7.18 -22.88 -7.92
C ILE A 44 6.49 -22.31 -6.67
N ILE A 45 7.26 -21.91 -5.66
CA ILE A 45 6.71 -21.31 -4.44
C ILE A 45 5.94 -20.02 -4.76
N ALA A 46 6.51 -19.14 -5.59
CA ALA A 46 5.86 -17.90 -6.00
C ALA A 46 4.53 -18.16 -6.73
N TYR A 47 4.48 -19.15 -7.61
CA TYR A 47 3.27 -19.56 -8.31
C TYR A 47 2.19 -20.03 -7.34
N LEU A 48 2.53 -20.90 -6.39
CA LEU A 48 1.60 -21.42 -5.39
C LEU A 48 1.04 -20.30 -4.50
N ILE A 49 1.87 -19.35 -4.09
CA ILE A 49 1.43 -18.18 -3.30
C ILE A 49 0.51 -17.30 -4.15
N ASN A 50 0.86 -17.01 -5.40
CA ASN A 50 0.10 -16.12 -6.27
C ASN A 50 -1.31 -16.66 -6.57
N VAL A 51 -1.43 -17.98 -6.83
CA VAL A 51 -2.75 -18.63 -7.05
C VAL A 51 -3.66 -18.53 -5.82
N ARG A 52 -3.09 -18.56 -4.61
CA ARG A 52 -3.87 -18.53 -3.36
C ARG A 52 -4.09 -17.11 -2.81
N LYS A 53 -3.31 -16.12 -3.25
CA LYS A 53 -3.39 -14.75 -2.74
C LYS A 53 -4.48 -13.96 -3.47
N GLN A 54 -5.38 -13.35 -2.71
CA GLN A 54 -6.42 -12.49 -3.26
C GLN A 54 -5.91 -11.06 -3.49
N ASN A 55 -6.22 -10.49 -4.66
CA ASN A 55 -6.02 -9.07 -4.91
C ASN A 55 -6.92 -8.23 -4.00
N VAL A 56 -6.30 -7.31 -3.26
CA VAL A 56 -7.01 -6.32 -2.44
C VAL A 56 -7.23 -5.08 -3.30
N TYR A 57 -8.49 -4.81 -3.62
CA TYR A 57 -8.87 -3.59 -4.35
C TYR A 57 -9.18 -2.49 -3.36
N ARG A 58 -8.57 -1.32 -3.52
CA ARG A 58 -8.89 -0.11 -2.75
C ARG A 58 -9.32 0.99 -3.74
N LEU A 59 -10.37 1.71 -3.37
CA LEU A 59 -10.87 2.86 -4.12
C LEU A 59 -10.57 4.12 -3.32
N ASP A 60 -9.89 5.08 -3.94
CA ASP A 60 -9.59 6.39 -3.38
C ASP A 60 -10.35 7.43 -4.23
N THR A 61 -11.18 8.29 -3.63
CA THR A 61 -12.05 9.26 -4.33
C THR A 61 -11.76 10.69 -3.88
N LEU A 62 -11.53 11.60 -4.82
CA LEU A 62 -11.40 13.04 -4.58
C LEU A 62 -12.72 13.74 -4.94
N ILE A 63 -13.26 14.52 -4.00
CA ILE A 63 -14.51 15.29 -4.19
C ILE A 63 -14.15 16.78 -4.12
N SER A 64 -14.46 17.53 -5.20
CA SER A 64 -14.35 18.99 -5.24
C SER A 64 -15.76 19.59 -5.31
N VAL A 65 -16.02 20.60 -4.49
CA VAL A 65 -17.32 21.30 -4.45
C VAL A 65 -17.06 22.77 -4.72
N GLU A 66 -17.55 23.25 -5.85
CA GLU A 66 -17.51 24.66 -6.22
C GLU A 66 -18.82 25.34 -5.83
N ASN A 67 -18.75 26.54 -5.25
CA ASN A 67 -19.92 27.31 -4.86
C ASN A 67 -20.13 28.43 -5.88
N ASP A 68 -21.09 28.24 -6.79
CA ASP A 68 -21.41 29.22 -7.82
C ASP A 68 -22.09 30.45 -7.18
N GLN A 69 -21.39 31.58 -7.16
CA GLN A 69 -21.94 32.87 -6.74
C GLN A 69 -22.67 33.46 -7.93
N ASN A 70 -24.01 33.38 -7.94
CA ASN A 70 -24.81 33.93 -9.04
C ASN A 70 -24.58 35.46 -9.16
N PRO A 71 -24.00 35.95 -10.27
CA PRO A 71 -23.61 37.36 -10.42
C PRO A 71 -24.80 38.33 -10.50
N PHE A 72 -26.04 37.84 -10.58
CA PHE A 72 -27.25 38.69 -10.58
C PHE A 72 -27.71 39.16 -9.20
N PHE A 73 -27.06 38.74 -8.10
CA PHE A 73 -27.36 39.20 -6.73
C PHE A 73 -26.52 40.39 -6.25
N THR A 74 -25.78 41.08 -7.15
CA THR A 74 -25.02 42.30 -6.82
C THR A 74 -25.72 43.56 -7.34
N ALA A 75 -26.89 43.89 -6.80
CA ALA A 75 -27.52 45.18 -7.05
C ALA A 75 -27.69 45.94 -5.73
N ASN A 76 -26.90 47.02 -5.59
CA ASN A 76 -26.89 48.04 -4.54
C ASN A 76 -26.09 47.72 -3.26
N THR A 77 -24.78 48.00 -3.34
CA THR A 77 -23.88 48.40 -2.24
C THR A 77 -24.22 47.90 -0.83
N SER A 78 -24.05 46.61 -0.58
CA SER A 78 -23.72 46.11 0.75
C SER A 78 -22.44 45.29 0.65
N ILE A 79 -21.36 45.79 1.25
CA ILE A 79 -20.05 45.12 1.31
C ILE A 79 -20.23 43.73 1.94
N SER A 80 -20.01 42.68 1.15
CA SER A 80 -19.96 41.30 1.64
C SER A 80 -18.52 40.99 2.07
N PHE A 81 -18.28 40.94 3.38
CA PHE A 81 -17.01 40.47 3.92
C PHE A 81 -16.91 38.95 3.78
N ASN A 82 -16.31 38.47 2.70
CA ASN A 82 -15.94 37.05 2.55
C ASN A 82 -14.60 36.80 3.27
N TRP A 83 -14.61 36.80 4.60
CA TRP A 83 -13.44 36.38 5.38
C TRP A 83 -13.34 34.85 5.36
N GLY A 84 -12.24 34.37 4.78
CA GLY A 84 -12.06 33.01 4.28
C GLY A 84 -12.27 31.90 5.30
N GLY A 85 -13.04 30.91 4.88
CA GLY A 85 -13.24 29.62 5.51
C GLY A 85 -13.95 28.72 4.49
N VAL A 86 -13.74 27.39 4.56
CA VAL A 86 -14.50 26.45 3.72
C VAL A 86 -15.99 26.76 3.92
N SER A 87 -16.70 27.12 2.84
CA SER A 87 -18.12 27.45 2.91
C SER A 87 -18.83 26.38 3.74
N GLY A 88 -19.56 26.76 4.80
CA GLY A 88 -20.19 25.81 5.72
C GLY A 88 -21.09 24.80 4.98
N LYS A 89 -21.59 25.17 3.80
CA LYS A 89 -22.28 24.29 2.86
C LYS A 89 -21.40 23.15 2.35
N VAL A 90 -20.18 23.45 1.90
CA VAL A 90 -19.17 22.46 1.47
C VAL A 90 -18.76 21.55 2.62
N GLY A 91 -18.51 22.11 3.80
CA GLY A 91 -18.18 21.33 5.00
C GLY A 91 -19.32 20.39 5.41
N LYS A 92 -20.57 20.84 5.34
CA LYS A 92 -21.75 20.02 5.61
C LYS A 92 -21.93 18.90 4.59
N ILE A 93 -21.73 19.16 3.30
CA ILE A 93 -21.79 18.13 2.25
C ILE A 93 -20.70 17.08 2.48
N LEU A 94 -19.45 17.51 2.70
CA LEU A 94 -18.33 16.61 2.96
C LEU A 94 -18.56 15.76 4.22
N THR A 95 -19.09 16.37 5.28
CA THR A 95 -19.42 15.65 6.52
C THR A 95 -20.54 14.66 6.29
N THR A 96 -21.59 15.05 5.57
CA THR A 96 -22.75 14.18 5.26
C THR A 96 -22.32 12.92 4.52
N VAL A 97 -21.49 13.05 3.46
CA VAL A 97 -20.97 11.90 2.71
C VAL A 97 -20.12 10.97 3.58
N LYS A 98 -19.37 11.52 4.55
CA LYS A 98 -18.56 10.74 5.50
C LYS A 98 -19.35 10.11 6.64
N THR A 99 -20.61 10.50 6.85
CA THR A 99 -21.39 9.97 7.98
C THR A 99 -21.75 8.51 7.79
N ARG A 100 -21.76 7.76 8.90
CA ARG A 100 -22.19 6.36 8.92
C ARG A 100 -23.61 6.18 8.37
N SER A 101 -24.55 7.04 8.76
CA SER A 101 -25.95 6.95 8.32
C SER A 101 -26.09 7.08 6.81
N HIS A 102 -25.32 7.97 6.17
CA HIS A 102 -25.30 8.06 4.71
C HIS A 102 -24.77 6.77 4.09
N ASN A 103 -23.67 6.22 4.62
CA ASN A 103 -23.11 4.95 4.13
C ASN A 103 -24.09 3.77 4.29
N GLU A 104 -24.82 3.69 5.41
CA GLU A 104 -25.86 2.67 5.62
C GLU A 104 -26.97 2.75 4.56
N LEU A 105 -27.47 3.95 4.25
CA LEU A 105 -28.45 4.15 3.18
C LEU A 105 -27.92 3.76 1.80
N VAL A 106 -26.66 4.07 1.50
CA VAL A 106 -26.02 3.68 0.23
C VAL A 106 -25.87 2.17 0.14
N VAL A 107 -25.43 1.50 1.20
CA VAL A 107 -25.32 0.03 1.25
C VAL A 107 -26.68 -0.65 1.09
N ASP A 108 -27.71 -0.11 1.73
CA ASP A 108 -29.07 -0.64 1.65
C ASP A 108 -29.67 -0.48 0.24
N SER A 109 -29.58 0.73 -0.32
CA SER A 109 -30.10 1.04 -1.66
C SER A 109 -29.42 0.26 -2.80
N LEU A 110 -28.12 -0.01 -2.68
CA LEU A 110 -27.36 -0.80 -3.66
C LEU A 110 -27.34 -2.30 -3.31
N GLN A 111 -27.96 -2.68 -2.20
CA GLN A 111 -28.00 -4.04 -1.67
C GLN A 111 -26.62 -4.70 -1.53
N PHE A 112 -25.59 -3.91 -1.18
CA PHE A 112 -24.21 -4.40 -1.03
C PHE A 112 -24.02 -5.37 0.13
N TYR A 113 -25.04 -5.56 0.98
CA TYR A 113 -25.05 -6.58 2.01
C TYR A 113 -25.19 -8.01 1.44
N MET A 114 -25.75 -8.17 0.24
CA MET A 114 -25.87 -9.47 -0.43
C MET A 114 -24.60 -9.78 -1.22
N ARG A 115 -23.99 -10.94 -0.93
CA ARG A 115 -22.80 -11.41 -1.66
C ARG A 115 -23.16 -12.66 -2.46
N TYR A 116 -23.08 -12.56 -3.78
CA TYR A 116 -23.29 -13.69 -4.67
C TYR A 116 -21.97 -14.39 -4.92
N MET A 117 -21.79 -15.57 -4.34
CA MET A 117 -20.56 -16.33 -4.43
C MET A 117 -20.83 -17.70 -5.04
N ALA A 118 -19.99 -18.10 -6.00
CA ALA A 118 -19.91 -19.48 -6.48
C ALA A 118 -18.66 -20.16 -5.92
N GLU A 119 -18.74 -21.46 -5.64
CA GLU A 119 -17.58 -22.26 -5.23
C GLU A 119 -16.65 -22.45 -6.43
N GLY A 120 -15.40 -21.98 -6.31
CA GLY A 120 -14.34 -22.21 -7.29
C GLY A 120 -13.31 -23.21 -6.76
N GLU A 121 -12.32 -23.56 -7.58
CA GLU A 121 -11.32 -24.61 -7.25
C GLU A 121 -10.48 -24.29 -6.00
N TYR A 122 -10.19 -23.01 -5.75
CA TYR A 122 -9.36 -22.58 -4.62
C TYR A 122 -10.06 -21.61 -3.66
N ARG A 123 -11.15 -20.96 -4.10
CA ARG A 123 -11.91 -20.00 -3.31
C ARG A 123 -13.28 -19.74 -3.93
N LYS A 124 -14.17 -19.16 -3.11
CA LYS A 124 -15.42 -18.57 -3.56
C LYS A 124 -15.16 -17.35 -4.44
N ILE A 125 -15.75 -17.35 -5.63
CA ILE A 125 -15.62 -16.28 -6.62
C ILE A 125 -16.89 -15.44 -6.57
N ASP A 126 -16.73 -14.12 -6.51
CA ASP A 126 -17.85 -13.19 -6.61
C ASP A 126 -18.44 -13.22 -8.03
N ILE A 127 -19.72 -13.54 -8.13
CA ILE A 127 -20.46 -13.65 -9.38
C ILE A 127 -21.54 -12.55 -9.50
N TYR A 128 -21.36 -11.41 -8.82
CA TYR A 128 -22.25 -10.26 -8.97
C TYR A 128 -22.48 -9.91 -10.46
N LYS A 129 -23.75 -9.78 -10.87
CA LYS A 129 -24.26 -9.67 -12.27
C LYS A 129 -24.20 -10.93 -13.16
N LYS A 130 -23.63 -12.04 -12.68
CA LYS A 130 -23.60 -13.34 -13.37
C LYS A 130 -24.34 -14.43 -12.60
N ALA A 131 -24.93 -14.10 -11.46
CA ALA A 131 -25.83 -14.99 -10.74
C ALA A 131 -27.06 -15.28 -11.61
N PRO A 132 -27.51 -16.55 -11.67
CA PRO A 132 -28.69 -16.94 -12.45
C PRO A 132 -29.98 -16.30 -11.92
#